data_AF-A0A967V6D2-F1
#
_entry.id   AF-A0A967V6D2-F1
#
_cell.length_a   1.000
_cell.length_b   1.000
_cell.length_c   1.000
_cell.angle_alpha   90.00
_cell.angle_beta   90.00
_cell.angle_gamma   90.00
#
_symmetry.space_group_name_H-M   'P 1'
#
loop_
_entity.id
_entity.type
_entity.pdbx_description
1 polymer ?
#
loop_
_entity_poly.entity_id
_entity_poly.type
_entity_poly.pdbx_seq_one_letter_code
_entity_poly.pdbx_strand_id
1 'polypeptide(L)'
;QAQIVTQISCDKTLQGLDYFRLTRGFFDCTTLEERRNFIKCLFRIANASEKTSYDETEEIRKISNSLKLTHKDFIDAKLTIPDEDREVL
;
A
#
# COMPACT_ATOMS: atom_id res chain seq x y z
N GLN A 1 -1.09 13.76 33.42
CA GLN A 1 -1.21 12.61 32.49
C GLN A 1 -1.89 12.95 31.14
N ALA A 2 -2.13 14.21 30.79
CA ALA A 2 -2.82 14.57 29.52
C ALA A 2 -1.90 14.78 28.31
N GLN A 3 -0.60 15.00 28.53
CA GLN A 3 0.37 15.43 27.51
C GLN A 3 0.78 14.30 26.54
N ILE A 4 0.93 13.08 27.07
CA ILE A 4 1.27 11.89 26.27
C ILE A 4 0.11 11.53 25.34
N VAL A 5 -1.13 11.62 25.83
CA VAL A 5 -2.32 11.32 25.02
C VAL A 5 -2.47 12.34 23.88
N THR A 6 -2.22 13.62 24.13
CA THR A 6 -2.27 14.65 23.06
C THR A 6 -1.18 14.43 22.01
N GLN A 7 0.03 14.08 22.43
CA GLN A 7 1.15 13.82 21.51
C GLN A 7 0.90 12.59 20.63
N ILE A 8 0.43 11.47 21.21
CA ILE A 8 0.06 10.27 20.46
C ILE A 8 -1.11 10.53 19.51
N SER A 9 -2.09 11.33 19.91
CA SER A 9 -3.21 11.72 19.05
C SER A 9 -2.78 12.59 17.88
N CYS A 10 -1.88 13.55 18.09
CA CYS A 10 -1.31 14.36 17.01
C CYS A 10 -0.50 13.51 16.03
N ASP A 11 0.38 12.61 16.51
CA ASP A 11 1.19 11.74 15.65
C ASP A 11 0.34 10.83 14.77
N LYS A 12 -0.69 10.18 15.32
CA LYS A 12 -1.61 9.34 14.54
C LYS A 12 -2.42 10.13 13.52
N THR A 13 -2.81 11.35 13.88
CA THR A 13 -3.56 12.26 13.00
C THR A 13 -2.68 12.76 11.86
N LEU A 14 -1.42 13.10 12.14
CA LEU A 14 -0.40 13.47 11.15
C LEU A 14 -0.09 12.32 10.20
N GLN A 15 0.11 11.10 10.71
CA GLN A 15 0.35 9.91 9.86
C GLN A 15 -0.80 9.62 8.89
N GLY A 16 -2.06 9.71 9.36
CA GLY A 16 -3.23 9.52 8.49
C GLY A 16 -3.41 10.65 7.47
N LEU A 17 -3.15 11.90 7.86
CA LEU A 17 -3.17 13.05 6.96
C LEU A 17 -2.06 12.98 5.91
N ASP A 18 -0.86 12.57 6.30
CA ASP A 18 0.26 12.40 5.38
C ASP A 18 -0.03 11.29 4.39
N TYR A 19 -0.58 10.15 4.84
CA TYR A 19 -0.96 9.08 3.92
C TYR A 19 -1.96 9.53 2.84
N PHE A 20 -3.01 10.26 3.22
CA PHE A 20 -3.98 10.78 2.25
C PHE A 20 -3.36 11.85 1.34
N ARG A 21 -2.54 12.76 1.88
CA ARG A 21 -1.88 13.80 1.09
C ARG A 21 -0.86 13.23 0.11
N LEU A 22 -0.08 12.24 0.54
CA LEU A 22 0.92 11.56 -0.27
C LEU A 22 0.26 10.74 -1.38
N THR A 23 -0.73 9.91 -1.04
CA THR A 23 -1.45 9.11 -2.05
C THR A 23 -2.19 9.98 -3.05
N ARG A 24 -2.79 11.09 -2.60
CA ARG A 24 -3.44 12.07 -3.49
C ARG A 24 -2.43 12.81 -4.37
N GLY A 25 -1.33 13.31 -3.81
CA GLY A 25 -0.28 13.97 -4.58
C GLY A 25 0.34 13.03 -5.62
N PHE A 26 0.60 11.79 -5.23
CA PHE A 26 1.07 10.76 -6.15
C PHE A 26 0.04 10.47 -7.24
N PHE A 27 -1.24 10.37 -6.90
CA PHE A 27 -2.32 10.23 -7.89
C PHE A 27 -2.31 11.40 -8.87
N ASP A 28 -2.28 12.64 -8.40
CA ASP A 28 -2.34 13.83 -9.26
C ASP A 28 -1.13 13.96 -10.21
N CYS A 29 0.03 13.39 -9.84
CA CYS A 29 1.25 13.42 -10.63
C CYS A 29 1.51 12.17 -11.49
N THR A 30 0.66 11.14 -11.43
CA THR A 30 0.89 9.87 -12.13
C THR A 30 -0.27 9.47 -13.03
N THR A 31 0.04 8.74 -14.09
CA THR A 31 -0.92 8.09 -14.98
C THR A 31 -1.42 6.76 -14.38
N LEU A 32 -2.50 6.23 -14.95
CA LEU A 32 -3.03 4.92 -14.53
C LEU A 32 -2.00 3.80 -14.70
N GLU A 33 -1.21 3.83 -15.78
CA GLU A 33 -0.18 2.83 -16.05
C GLU A 33 0.97 2.89 -15.04
N GLU A 34 1.43 4.09 -14.70
CA GLU A 34 2.46 4.27 -13.67
C GLU A 34 1.99 3.77 -12.30
N ARG A 35 0.73 3.99 -11.94
CA ARG A 35 0.16 3.46 -10.69
C ARG A 35 0.07 1.93 -10.70
N ARG A 36 -0.26 1.33 -11.84
CA ARG A 36 -0.22 -0.14 -12.00
C ARG A 36 1.20 -0.68 -11.81
N ASN A 37 2.18 -0.03 -12.43
CA ASN A 37 3.58 -0.41 -12.30
C ASN A 37 4.08 -0.21 -10.87
N PHE A 38 3.63 0.84 -10.18
CA PHE A 38 3.94 1.08 -8.78
C PHE A 38 3.48 -0.06 -7.87
N ILE A 39 2.23 -0.53 -7.99
CA ILE A 39 1.75 -1.67 -7.17
C ILE A 39 2.51 -2.96 -7.49
N LYS A 40 2.86 -3.21 -8.76
CA LYS A 40 3.72 -4.35 -9.12
C LYS A 40 5.09 -4.26 -8.42
N CYS A 41 5.68 -3.08 -8.37
CA CYS A 41 6.93 -2.86 -7.64
C CYS A 41 6.77 -3.12 -6.14
N LEU A 42 5.66 -2.70 -5.52
CA LEU A 42 5.39 -3.00 -4.10
C LEU A 42 5.35 -4.51 -3.82
N PHE A 43 4.66 -5.28 -4.67
CA PHE A 43 4.64 -6.75 -4.54
C PHE A 43 6.03 -7.35 -4.72
N ARG A 44 6.83 -6.88 -5.69
CA ARG A 44 8.22 -7.34 -5.86
C ARG A 44 9.11 -7.04 -4.66
N ILE A 45 8.90 -5.89 -4.00
CA ILE A 45 9.63 -5.51 -2.79
C ILE A 45 9.21 -6.39 -1.62
N ALA A 46 7.91 -6.58 -1.41
CA ALA A 46 7.41 -7.48 -0.36
C ALA A 46 7.93 -8.91 -0.55
N ASN A 47 7.98 -9.39 -1.79
CA ASN A 47 8.54 -10.69 -2.13
C ASN A 47 10.06 -10.81 -1.96
N ALA A 48 10.78 -9.71 -1.79
CA ALA A 48 12.23 -9.75 -1.62
C ALA A 48 12.65 -10.41 -0.29
N SER A 49 11.74 -10.49 0.69
CA SER A 49 11.96 -11.16 1.97
C SER A 49 11.53 -12.63 1.99
N GLU A 50 11.54 -13.29 0.82
CA GLU A 50 11.19 -14.72 0.59
C GLU A 50 9.72 -15.08 0.78
N LYS A 51 8.91 -14.26 1.48
CA LYS A 51 7.44 -14.40 1.54
C LYS A 51 6.77 -13.04 1.64
N THR A 52 5.65 -12.89 0.92
CA THR A 52 4.76 -11.74 1.11
C THR A 52 3.76 -12.07 2.20
N SER A 53 3.86 -11.39 3.34
CA SER A 53 2.95 -11.60 4.48
C SER A 53 1.52 -11.12 4.20
N TYR A 54 0.57 -11.60 5.00
CA TYR A 54 -0.82 -11.12 4.95
C TYR A 54 -0.91 -9.60 5.19
N ASP A 55 -0.21 -9.08 6.21
CA ASP A 55 -0.22 -7.66 6.54
C ASP A 55 0.30 -6.79 5.39
N GLU A 56 1.38 -7.21 4.72
CA GLU A 56 1.89 -6.51 3.53
C GLU A 56 0.89 -6.52 2.38
N THR A 57 0.22 -7.64 2.15
CA THR A 57 -0.82 -7.75 1.12
C THR A 57 -1.99 -6.79 1.41
N GLU A 58 -2.41 -6.69 2.67
CA GLU A 58 -3.47 -5.75 3.09
C GLU A 58 -3.03 -4.29 2.98
N GLU A 59 -1.79 -3.95 3.33
CA GLU A 59 -1.25 -2.60 3.15
C GLU A 59 -1.18 -2.22 1.66
N ILE A 60 -0.69 -3.12 0.80
CA ILE A 60 -0.68 -2.90 -0.65
C ILE A 60 -2.11 -2.71 -1.18
N ARG A 61 -3.10 -3.44 -0.62
CA ARG A 61 -4.52 -3.26 -0.97
C ARG A 61 -5.04 -1.88 -0.58
N LYS A 62 -4.72 -1.39 0.62
CA LYS A 62 -5.09 -0.02 1.07
C LYS A 62 -4.48 1.04 0.16
N ILE A 63 -3.23 0.86 -0.28
CA ILE A 63 -2.55 1.75 -1.22
C ILE A 63 -3.24 1.71 -2.59
N SER A 64 -3.51 0.52 -3.12
CA SER A 64 -4.22 0.32 -4.39
C SER A 64 -5.58 1.04 -4.42
N ASN A 65 -6.37 0.89 -3.34
CA ASN A 65 -7.67 1.55 -3.20
C ASN A 65 -7.53 3.08 -3.18
N SER A 66 -6.51 3.60 -2.50
CA SER A 66 -6.23 5.05 -2.41
C SER A 66 -5.83 5.63 -3.76
N LEU A 67 -5.16 4.84 -4.60
CA LEU A 67 -4.76 5.20 -5.97
C LEU A 67 -5.86 4.99 -7.02
N LYS A 68 -7.07 4.62 -6.59
CA LYS A 68 -8.24 4.29 -7.43
C LYS A 68 -7.95 3.21 -8.48
N LEU A 69 -7.13 2.23 -8.14
CA LEU A 69 -6.92 1.06 -8.96
C LEU A 69 -8.08 0.08 -8.77
N THR A 70 -8.40 -0.67 -9.82
CA THR A 70 -9.46 -1.67 -9.73
C THR A 70 -8.98 -2.91 -8.98
N HIS A 71 -9.93 -3.71 -8.46
CA HIS A 71 -9.59 -5.02 -7.89
C HIS A 71 -8.83 -5.90 -8.90
N LYS A 72 -9.16 -5.80 -10.19
CA LYS A 72 -8.43 -6.50 -11.26
C LYS A 72 -6.97 -6.07 -11.32
N ASP A 73 -6.69 -4.76 -11.28
CA ASP A 73 -5.30 -4.25 -11.33
C ASP A 73 -4.49 -4.75 -10.13
N PHE A 74 -5.12 -4.87 -8.95
CA PHE A 74 -4.50 -5.45 -7.77
C PHE A 74 -4.18 -6.94 -7.94
N ILE A 75 -5.14 -7.73 -8.46
CA ILE A 75 -4.91 -9.15 -8.75
C ILE A 75 -3.80 -9.33 -9.79
N ASP A 76 -3.84 -8.56 -10.88
CA ASP A 76 -2.81 -8.61 -11.92
C ASP A 76 -1.41 -8.29 -11.35
N ALA A 77 -1.33 -7.39 -10.37
CA ALA A 77 -0.08 -7.10 -9.67
C ALA A 77 0.34 -8.21 -8.70
N LYS A 78 -0.60 -8.78 -7.92
CA LYS A 78 -0.34 -9.95 -7.05
C LYS A 78 0.12 -11.16 -7.87
N LEU A 79 -0.35 -11.30 -9.11
CA LEU A 79 0.06 -12.37 -10.00
C LEU A 79 1.52 -12.26 -10.48
N THR A 80 2.19 -11.12 -10.25
CA THR A 80 3.60 -10.94 -10.63
C THR A 80 4.59 -11.65 -9.71
N ILE A 81 4.17 -12.03 -8.50
CA ILE A 81 4.97 -12.81 -7.56
C ILE A 81 4.64 -14.31 -7.67
N PRO A 82 5.60 -15.23 -7.46
CA PRO A 82 5.36 -16.68 -7.50
C PRO A 82 4.24 -17.13 -6.56
N ASP A 83 3.52 -18.19 -6.91
CA ASP A 83 2.41 -18.69 -6.09
C ASP A 83 2.89 -19.22 -4.73
N GLU A 84 4.09 -19.79 -4.69
CA GLU A 84 4.75 -20.33 -3.49
C GLU A 84 5.11 -19.24 -2.45
N ASP A 85 5.28 -18.00 -2.91
CA ASP A 85 5.64 -16.85 -2.07
C ASP A 85 4.42 -16.05 -1.60
N ARG A 86 3.21 -16.43 -2.06
CA ARG A 86 1.94 -15.82 -1.65
C ARG A 86 1.47 -16.52 -0.38
N GLU A 87 1.43 -15.81 0.73
CA GLU A 87 0.77 -16.35 1.92
C GLU A 87 -0.73 -16.54 1.61
N VAL A 88 -1.20 -17.77 1.80
CA VAL A 88 -2.59 -18.18 1.55
C VAL A 88 -3.43 -17.82 2.77
N LEU A 89 -4.56 -17.15 2.53
CA LEU A 89 -5.55 -16.81 3.57
C LEU A 89 -6.05 -18.05 4.32
#